data_AF-A0A8E4FBL6-F1
#
_entry.id   AF-A0A8E4FBL6-F1
#
_cell.length_a   1.000
_cell.length_b   1.000
_cell.length_c   1.000
_cell.angle_alpha   90.00
_cell.angle_beta   90.00
_cell.angle_gamma   90.00
#
_symmetry.space_group_name_H-M   'P 1'
#
loop_
_entity.id
_entity.type
_entity.pdbx_description
1 polymer ?
#
loop_
_entity_poly.entity_id
_entity_poly.type
_entity_poly.pdbx_seq_one_letter_code
_entity_poly.pdbx_strand_id
1 'polypeptide(L)'
;MSTRLIQHLKNKCEADANVAILYAQWEFDQKLVGKALENIGGFYPHFSNHNASHSQQILVNIERILGNDIELLSATDTWLILESAYWHDIGMLVDAESAKGVHHNEDFKFMVKTIAQDKGHDLHAFCFAYKDDDWVAAIGSENHPFDGVEKYRQLIAEWFRRNHDKRISGLVEDPFKFLNITSPRTELLPKRIYRYLGQICMSHGMHFTDVMQKLPYKQTGLGTEDCHPRFISCLLRLGDLFDLDDNRFCPVMAKHVSHQPSMSKAHEDKHLSLREFQLDKRTVKLVAECPDEMSYVETQNWFGWIREEFQNQMSQWNLIVPSLKFGSLPTIEQLDVLINGNKELLDQKPMKFSLEEKNAIQILQGANLYTDISSILRELIQNSIDATLIRIGIEYKNELKNLTPDNDDFKNILKKYPIEINFIKKSEDWYLSIKDSGIGFSLEDLKYVQKIAGSSKNNKRKLLISKMQPWLKPSSYFGIGLQSAFLLTNKFVFETKSFITGDSFLVEMNSPLEKNNGYCFINKIHGQYNKVGTSLNLPLNIEKLSKSFFVEENYLKKIGFVEDNQNIKTELVFVEIIKKIKETFNQSSNFNLVFDSTLDDSLKKF
;
A
#
# COMPACT_ATOMS: atom_id res chain seq x y z
N MET A 1 9.85 -34.31 -5.68
CA MET A 1 9.44 -34.39 -4.26
C MET A 1 10.69 -34.17 -3.41
N SER A 2 10.68 -33.21 -2.49
CA SER A 2 11.78 -32.98 -1.54
C SER A 2 11.97 -34.23 -0.67
N THR A 3 13.11 -34.88 -0.81
CA THR A 3 13.38 -36.15 -0.11
C THR A 3 14.29 -35.95 1.10
N ARG A 4 15.13 -34.92 1.09
CA ARG A 4 16.16 -34.71 2.13
C ARG A 4 15.58 -34.11 3.40
N LEU A 5 14.71 -33.10 3.29
CA LEU A 5 14.06 -32.50 4.47
C LEU A 5 13.14 -33.51 5.17
N ILE A 6 12.36 -34.29 4.40
CA ILE A 6 11.49 -35.34 4.96
C ILE A 6 12.33 -36.43 5.63
N GLN A 7 13.41 -36.88 4.98
CA GLN A 7 14.30 -37.89 5.56
C GLN A 7 15.01 -37.36 6.81
N HIS A 8 15.42 -36.09 6.81
CA HIS A 8 16.04 -35.44 7.97
C HIS A 8 15.07 -35.39 9.16
N LEU A 9 13.82 -34.95 8.95
CA LEU A 9 12.80 -34.93 9.99
C LEU A 9 12.57 -36.34 10.56
N LYS A 10 12.44 -37.34 9.68
CA LYS A 10 12.27 -38.74 10.07
C LYS A 10 13.43 -39.22 10.94
N ASN A 11 14.67 -39.01 10.50
CA ASN A 11 15.87 -39.42 11.25
C ASN A 11 15.93 -38.77 12.64
N LYS A 12 15.63 -37.47 12.75
CA LYS A 12 15.61 -36.76 14.05
C LYS A 12 14.51 -37.30 14.97
N CYS A 13 13.33 -37.58 14.42
CA CYS A 13 12.19 -38.13 15.16
C CYS A 13 12.41 -39.58 15.62
N GLU A 14 13.16 -40.38 14.85
CA GLU A 14 13.59 -41.72 15.26
C GLU A 14 14.67 -41.68 16.35
N ALA A 15 15.52 -40.65 16.34
CA ALA A 15 16.60 -40.47 17.32
C ALA A 15 16.14 -39.88 18.67
N ASP A 16 15.11 -39.04 18.68
CA ASP A 16 14.58 -38.42 19.91
C ASP A 16 13.05 -38.54 20.01
N ALA A 17 12.59 -39.30 21.00
CA ALA A 17 11.18 -39.54 21.27
C ALA A 17 10.40 -38.26 21.61
N ASN A 18 11.07 -37.21 22.12
CA ASN A 18 10.40 -35.94 22.48
C ASN A 18 9.89 -35.20 21.25
N VAL A 19 10.46 -35.45 20.07
CA VAL A 19 10.09 -34.78 18.81
C VAL A 19 9.36 -35.71 17.84
N ALA A 20 9.19 -36.99 18.17
CA ALA A 20 8.57 -38.00 17.31
C ALA A 20 7.18 -37.62 16.77
N ILE A 21 6.41 -36.86 17.54
CA ILE A 21 5.07 -36.40 17.14
C ILE A 21 5.09 -35.48 15.91
N LEU A 22 6.20 -34.77 15.65
CA LEU A 22 6.33 -33.86 14.50
C LEU A 22 6.22 -34.62 13.18
N TYR A 23 6.90 -35.76 13.05
CA TYR A 23 6.85 -36.56 11.83
C TYR A 23 5.44 -37.15 11.61
N ALA A 24 4.80 -37.64 12.68
CA ALA A 24 3.43 -38.13 12.59
C ALA A 24 2.45 -37.04 12.13
N GLN A 25 2.56 -35.83 12.70
CA GLN A 25 1.73 -34.69 12.30
C GLN A 25 1.96 -34.32 10.83
N TRP A 26 3.22 -34.25 10.40
CA TRP A 26 3.59 -33.97 9.01
C TRP A 26 2.98 -34.99 8.03
N GLU A 27 3.02 -36.28 8.34
CA GLU A 27 2.44 -37.32 7.48
C GLU A 27 0.93 -37.18 7.28
N PHE A 28 0.22 -36.68 8.31
CA PHE A 28 -1.20 -36.33 8.19
C PHE A 28 -1.38 -35.08 7.32
N ASP A 29 -0.64 -34.02 7.62
CA ASP A 29 -0.85 -32.71 6.99
C ASP A 29 -0.45 -32.72 5.51
N GLN A 30 0.66 -33.35 5.14
CA GLN A 30 1.07 -33.49 3.73
C GLN A 30 -0.05 -34.11 2.86
N LYS A 31 -0.79 -35.09 3.40
CA LYS A 31 -1.87 -35.78 2.68
C LYS A 31 -3.18 -35.00 2.70
N LEU A 32 -3.58 -34.48 3.86
CA LEU A 32 -4.86 -33.77 4.02
C LEU A 32 -4.82 -32.39 3.37
N VAL A 33 -3.77 -31.62 3.67
CA VAL A 33 -3.56 -30.28 3.10
C VAL A 33 -3.28 -30.39 1.61
N GLY A 34 -2.44 -31.35 1.19
CA GLY A 34 -2.21 -31.61 -0.22
C GLY A 34 -3.50 -31.83 -1.02
N LYS A 35 -4.44 -32.63 -0.50
CA LYS A 35 -5.78 -32.80 -1.10
C LYS A 35 -6.62 -31.52 -1.06
N ALA A 36 -6.52 -30.74 0.01
CA ALA A 36 -7.24 -29.48 0.11
C ALA A 36 -6.78 -28.49 -0.98
N LEU A 37 -5.46 -28.36 -1.17
CA LEU A 37 -4.86 -27.44 -2.15
C LEU A 37 -5.28 -27.72 -3.60
N GLU A 38 -5.58 -28.97 -3.97
CA GLU A 38 -6.14 -29.28 -5.30
C GLU A 38 -7.44 -28.51 -5.61
N ASN A 39 -8.19 -28.11 -4.58
CA ASN A 39 -9.44 -27.37 -4.73
C ASN A 39 -9.23 -25.88 -5.03
N ILE A 40 -8.00 -25.36 -4.92
CA ILE A 40 -7.69 -23.98 -5.34
C ILE A 40 -8.05 -23.82 -6.83
N GLY A 41 -7.84 -24.84 -7.65
CA GLY A 41 -8.18 -24.79 -9.07
C GLY A 41 -9.64 -24.46 -9.39
N GLY A 42 -10.58 -24.64 -8.45
CA GLY A 42 -12.00 -24.35 -8.65
C GLY A 42 -12.28 -22.86 -8.92
N PHE A 43 -11.64 -21.95 -8.18
CA PHE A 43 -11.78 -20.50 -8.35
C PHE A 43 -10.67 -19.88 -9.22
N TYR A 44 -9.57 -20.58 -9.43
CA TYR A 44 -8.34 -20.06 -10.05
C TYR A 44 -7.89 -20.80 -11.33
N PRO A 45 -8.74 -21.25 -12.27
CA PRO A 45 -8.26 -22.04 -13.40
C PRO A 45 -7.53 -21.23 -14.49
N HIS A 46 -7.58 -19.90 -14.39
CA HIS A 46 -6.85 -18.97 -15.24
C HIS A 46 -5.49 -18.60 -14.65
N PHE A 47 -5.08 -19.24 -13.55
CA PHE A 47 -3.89 -18.90 -12.79
C PHE A 47 -2.96 -20.11 -12.67
N SER A 48 -1.75 -19.88 -12.16
CA SER A 48 -0.83 -20.98 -11.89
C SER A 48 -1.40 -21.96 -10.85
N ASN A 49 -0.96 -23.21 -10.91
CA ASN A 49 -1.27 -24.27 -9.96
C ASN A 49 -0.63 -23.95 -8.61
N HIS A 50 -1.43 -23.95 -7.55
CA HIS A 50 -0.99 -23.81 -6.15
C HIS A 50 -1.33 -25.08 -5.35
N ASN A 51 -1.26 -26.24 -6.02
CA ASN A 51 -1.55 -27.53 -5.40
C ASN A 51 -0.31 -28.13 -4.74
N ALA A 52 -0.38 -29.40 -4.32
CA ALA A 52 0.72 -30.04 -3.60
C ALA A 52 2.04 -30.10 -4.40
N SER A 53 2.02 -30.05 -5.74
CA SER A 53 3.27 -30.03 -6.52
C SER A 53 4.02 -28.71 -6.36
N HIS A 54 3.31 -27.59 -6.24
CA HIS A 54 3.90 -26.28 -5.96
C HIS A 54 4.64 -26.29 -4.62
N SER A 55 3.97 -26.74 -3.54
CA SER A 55 4.60 -26.88 -2.22
C SER A 55 5.83 -27.79 -2.24
N GLN A 56 5.81 -28.87 -3.04
CA GLN A 56 6.97 -29.75 -3.19
C GLN A 56 8.15 -29.06 -3.89
N GLN A 57 7.88 -28.19 -4.86
CA GLN A 57 8.92 -27.47 -5.59
C GLN A 57 9.59 -26.40 -4.72
N ILE A 58 8.81 -25.68 -3.91
CA ILE A 58 9.34 -24.79 -2.86
C ILE A 58 10.34 -25.54 -1.97
N LEU A 59 9.98 -26.74 -1.51
CA LEU A 59 10.85 -27.54 -0.65
C LEU A 59 12.12 -27.98 -1.38
N VAL A 60 12.03 -28.35 -2.67
CA VAL A 60 13.22 -28.68 -3.50
C VAL A 60 14.14 -27.46 -3.62
N ASN A 61 13.59 -26.26 -3.80
CA ASN A 61 14.38 -25.03 -3.86
C ASN A 61 15.06 -24.71 -2.52
N ILE A 62 14.36 -24.91 -1.40
CA ILE A 62 14.96 -24.76 -0.06
C ILE A 62 16.08 -25.79 0.15
N GLU A 63 15.91 -27.04 -0.31
CA GLU A 63 16.97 -28.06 -0.26
C GLU A 63 18.20 -27.66 -1.08
N ARG A 64 18.00 -27.06 -2.26
CA ARG A 64 19.10 -26.55 -3.11
C ARG A 64 19.87 -25.42 -2.42
N ILE A 65 19.16 -24.48 -1.80
CA ILE A 65 19.75 -23.35 -1.06
C ILE A 65 20.56 -23.84 0.15
N LEU A 66 20.00 -24.76 0.94
CA LEU A 66 20.67 -25.27 2.14
C LEU A 66 21.81 -26.24 1.82
N GLY A 67 21.70 -27.03 0.74
CA GLY A 67 22.68 -28.06 0.42
C GLY A 67 22.82 -29.07 1.57
N ASN A 68 24.02 -29.20 2.13
CA ASN A 68 24.28 -30.11 3.26
C ASN A 68 23.93 -29.50 4.63
N ASP A 69 23.55 -28.23 4.68
CA ASP A 69 23.23 -27.56 5.94
C ASP A 69 21.85 -27.95 6.47
N ILE A 70 21.11 -28.75 5.72
CA ILE A 70 19.91 -29.45 6.21
C ILE A 70 20.22 -30.18 7.52
N GLU A 71 21.41 -30.78 7.65
CA GLU A 71 21.83 -31.51 8.86
C GLU A 71 22.01 -30.61 10.10
N LEU A 72 22.10 -29.29 9.91
CA LEU A 72 22.20 -28.31 10.98
C LEU A 72 20.83 -27.89 11.54
N LEU A 73 19.74 -28.26 10.87
CA LEU A 73 18.39 -27.95 11.31
C LEU A 73 18.02 -28.77 12.55
N SER A 74 17.18 -28.17 13.41
CA SER A 74 16.46 -28.93 14.43
C SER A 74 15.30 -29.72 13.79
N ALA A 75 14.75 -30.72 14.49
CA ALA A 75 13.53 -31.39 14.05
C ALA A 75 12.38 -30.38 13.93
N THR A 76 12.30 -29.45 14.89
CA THR A 76 11.27 -28.40 14.89
C THR A 76 11.41 -27.44 13.70
N ASP A 77 12.64 -27.01 13.35
CA ASP A 77 12.88 -26.17 12.18
C ASP A 77 12.51 -26.88 10.88
N THR A 78 12.88 -28.16 10.76
CA THR A 78 12.57 -28.98 9.58
C THR A 78 11.06 -29.15 9.42
N TRP A 79 10.36 -29.43 10.51
CA TRP A 79 8.89 -29.54 10.50
C TRP A 79 8.24 -28.22 10.08
N LEU A 80 8.69 -27.08 10.61
CA LEU A 80 8.15 -25.77 10.21
C LEU A 80 8.40 -25.45 8.73
N ILE A 81 9.55 -25.82 8.16
CA ILE A 81 9.81 -25.67 6.71
C ILE A 81 8.80 -26.50 5.90
N LEU A 82 8.64 -27.77 6.23
CA LEU A 82 7.74 -28.70 5.55
C LEU A 82 6.29 -28.23 5.61
N GLU A 83 5.80 -27.93 6.81
CA GLU A 83 4.43 -27.46 7.02
C GLU A 83 4.19 -26.11 6.33
N SER A 84 5.11 -25.14 6.48
CA SER A 84 4.89 -23.81 5.91
C SER A 84 4.76 -23.84 4.38
N ALA A 85 5.53 -24.69 3.69
CA ALA A 85 5.37 -24.85 2.25
C ALA A 85 3.97 -25.35 1.84
N TYR A 86 3.32 -26.21 2.62
CA TYR A 86 1.96 -26.71 2.35
C TYR A 86 0.86 -25.75 2.82
N TRP A 87 1.09 -25.02 3.91
CA TRP A 87 0.08 -24.14 4.48
C TRP A 87 0.12 -22.70 3.94
N HIS A 88 1.18 -22.26 3.28
CA HIS A 88 1.33 -20.83 2.92
C HIS A 88 0.27 -20.32 1.92
N ASP A 89 -0.24 -21.17 1.02
CA ASP A 89 -1.29 -20.77 0.07
C ASP A 89 -2.70 -21.21 0.48
N ILE A 90 -2.85 -21.82 1.65
CA ILE A 90 -4.17 -22.32 2.09
C ILE A 90 -5.22 -21.20 2.16
N GLY A 91 -4.77 -19.96 2.35
CA GLY A 91 -5.59 -18.75 2.30
C GLY A 91 -6.16 -18.44 0.92
N MET A 92 -5.82 -19.18 -0.13
CA MET A 92 -6.46 -19.12 -1.44
C MET A 92 -7.72 -19.97 -1.53
N LEU A 93 -7.96 -20.91 -0.61
CA LEU A 93 -9.20 -21.69 -0.63
C LEU A 93 -10.40 -20.77 -0.35
N VAL A 94 -11.44 -20.93 -1.17
CA VAL A 94 -12.67 -20.13 -1.11
C VAL A 94 -13.86 -21.07 -0.96
N ASP A 95 -14.50 -21.03 0.20
CA ASP A 95 -15.76 -21.73 0.43
C ASP A 95 -16.96 -20.89 -0.07
N ALA A 96 -18.11 -21.55 -0.22
CA ALA A 96 -19.31 -20.94 -0.78
C ALA A 96 -19.92 -19.84 0.12
N GLU A 97 -19.78 -19.94 1.45
CA GLU A 97 -20.27 -18.93 2.39
C GLU A 97 -19.43 -17.66 2.23
N SER A 98 -18.11 -17.80 2.23
CA SER A 98 -17.16 -16.70 1.98
C SER A 98 -17.41 -16.04 0.63
N ALA A 99 -17.53 -16.82 -0.45
CA ALA A 99 -17.77 -16.29 -1.80
C ALA A 99 -19.07 -15.48 -1.91
N LYS A 100 -20.15 -15.87 -1.21
CA LYS A 100 -21.41 -15.10 -1.16
C LYS A 100 -21.32 -13.91 -0.20
N GLY A 101 -20.58 -14.05 0.89
CA GLY A 101 -20.41 -13.04 1.91
C GLY A 101 -19.73 -11.77 1.42
N VAL A 102 -18.85 -11.87 0.41
CA VAL A 102 -18.11 -10.72 -0.15
C VAL A 102 -19.01 -9.57 -0.63
N HIS A 103 -20.23 -9.85 -1.10
CA HIS A 103 -21.16 -8.80 -1.56
C HIS A 103 -21.61 -7.86 -0.44
N HIS A 104 -21.56 -8.32 0.81
CA HIS A 104 -21.87 -7.52 1.98
C HIS A 104 -20.64 -6.77 2.51
N ASN A 105 -19.45 -7.04 1.96
CA ASN A 105 -18.21 -6.41 2.37
C ASN A 105 -18.02 -5.07 1.64
N GLU A 106 -17.94 -3.97 2.39
CA GLU A 106 -17.76 -2.62 1.83
C GLU A 106 -16.41 -2.43 1.14
N ASP A 107 -15.38 -3.12 1.58
CA ASP A 107 -14.04 -3.04 0.99
C ASP A 107 -14.00 -3.79 -0.35
N PHE A 108 -14.79 -4.88 -0.49
CA PHE A 108 -15.02 -5.54 -1.78
C PHE A 108 -15.77 -4.62 -2.75
N LYS A 109 -16.86 -3.97 -2.31
CA LYS A 109 -17.59 -2.99 -3.14
C LYS A 109 -16.69 -1.84 -3.58
N PHE A 110 -15.76 -1.40 -2.72
CA PHE A 110 -14.77 -0.39 -3.07
C PHE A 110 -13.78 -0.88 -4.14
N MET A 111 -13.34 -2.14 -4.05
CA MET A 111 -12.52 -2.77 -5.10
C MET A 111 -13.26 -2.78 -6.44
N VAL A 112 -14.51 -3.22 -6.47
CA VAL A 112 -15.35 -3.21 -7.70
C VAL A 112 -15.42 -1.81 -8.30
N LYS A 113 -15.71 -0.78 -7.49
CA LYS A 113 -15.75 0.62 -7.95
C LYS A 113 -14.40 1.10 -8.50
N THR A 114 -13.30 0.65 -7.91
CA THR A 114 -11.95 1.01 -8.35
C THR A 114 -11.65 0.41 -9.72
N ILE A 115 -11.95 -0.88 -9.90
CA ILE A 115 -11.77 -1.58 -11.18
C ILE A 115 -12.70 -0.99 -12.26
N ALA A 116 -13.94 -0.64 -11.90
CA ALA A 116 -14.89 0.03 -12.79
C ALA A 116 -14.41 1.41 -13.29
N GLN A 117 -13.40 2.02 -12.66
CA GLN A 117 -12.80 3.29 -13.10
C GLN A 117 -11.51 3.10 -13.90
N ASP A 118 -10.90 1.91 -13.83
CA ASP A 118 -9.66 1.59 -14.51
C ASP A 118 -9.95 0.97 -15.88
N LYS A 119 -9.94 1.81 -16.93
CA LYS A 119 -10.19 1.36 -18.30
C LYS A 119 -9.17 0.35 -18.82
N GLY A 120 -7.99 0.25 -18.18
CA GLY A 120 -6.94 -0.69 -18.58
C GLY A 120 -7.10 -2.08 -17.96
N HIS A 121 -8.03 -2.27 -17.02
CA HIS A 121 -8.20 -3.55 -16.33
C HIS A 121 -9.17 -4.46 -17.10
N ASP A 122 -8.82 -5.75 -17.24
CA ASP A 122 -9.65 -6.77 -17.92
C ASP A 122 -11.10 -6.88 -17.39
N LEU A 123 -11.32 -6.57 -16.10
CA LEU A 123 -12.63 -6.64 -15.44
C LEU A 123 -13.36 -5.29 -15.42
N HIS A 124 -12.85 -4.27 -16.13
CA HIS A 124 -13.44 -2.93 -16.15
C HIS A 124 -14.92 -2.93 -16.53
N ALA A 125 -15.26 -3.49 -17.70
CA ALA A 125 -16.63 -3.52 -18.22
C ALA A 125 -17.57 -4.29 -17.28
N PHE A 126 -17.11 -5.43 -16.77
CA PHE A 126 -17.88 -6.25 -15.83
C PHE A 126 -18.14 -5.53 -14.50
N CYS A 127 -17.10 -4.91 -13.92
CA CYS A 127 -17.24 -4.13 -12.69
C CYS A 127 -18.07 -2.86 -12.89
N PHE A 128 -18.05 -2.27 -14.09
CA PHE A 128 -18.90 -1.14 -14.45
C PHE A 128 -20.37 -1.55 -14.44
N ALA A 129 -20.73 -2.65 -15.11
CA ALA A 129 -22.07 -3.21 -15.07
C ALA A 129 -22.50 -3.62 -13.65
N TYR A 130 -21.61 -4.28 -12.89
CA TYR A 130 -21.84 -4.64 -11.49
C TYR A 130 -22.26 -3.42 -10.67
N LYS A 131 -21.50 -2.33 -10.80
CA LYS A 131 -21.69 -1.12 -9.99
C LYS A 131 -23.07 -0.50 -10.20
N ASP A 132 -23.59 -0.54 -11.42
CA ASP A 132 -24.81 0.17 -11.80
C ASP A 132 -26.06 -0.71 -11.62
N ASP A 133 -25.98 -2.01 -11.95
CA ASP A 133 -27.15 -2.90 -12.02
C ASP A 133 -27.05 -4.17 -11.16
N ASP A 134 -26.04 -4.29 -10.28
CA ASP A 134 -25.72 -5.47 -9.46
C ASP A 134 -24.95 -6.62 -10.15
N TRP A 135 -24.55 -7.63 -9.36
CA TRP A 135 -23.73 -8.75 -9.85
C TRP A 135 -24.48 -9.71 -10.78
N VAL A 136 -25.80 -9.82 -10.65
CA VAL A 136 -26.63 -10.67 -11.52
C VAL A 136 -26.72 -10.03 -12.89
N ALA A 137 -26.96 -8.72 -12.95
CA ALA A 137 -26.96 -7.98 -14.20
C ALA A 137 -25.58 -7.96 -14.85
N ALA A 138 -24.49 -7.85 -14.07
CA ALA A 138 -23.13 -7.94 -14.58
C ALA A 138 -22.87 -9.28 -15.30
N ILE A 139 -23.32 -10.39 -14.73
CA ILE A 139 -23.23 -11.71 -15.39
C ILE A 139 -24.05 -11.72 -16.69
N GLY A 140 -25.26 -11.15 -16.67
CA GLY A 140 -26.13 -11.04 -17.85
C GLY A 140 -25.66 -10.04 -18.91
N SER A 141 -24.71 -9.17 -18.59
CA SER A 141 -24.16 -8.17 -19.52
C SER A 141 -23.17 -8.74 -20.53
N GLU A 142 -22.69 -9.96 -20.26
CA GLU A 142 -21.80 -10.68 -21.18
C GLU A 142 -22.58 -11.41 -22.28
N ASN A 143 -21.92 -11.64 -23.42
CA ASN A 143 -22.55 -12.27 -24.59
C ASN A 143 -23.07 -13.69 -24.31
N HIS A 144 -22.44 -14.40 -23.38
CA HIS A 144 -22.81 -15.75 -23.00
C HIS A 144 -22.77 -15.92 -21.47
N PRO A 145 -23.74 -16.62 -20.84
CA PRO A 145 -23.79 -16.78 -19.38
C PRO A 145 -22.52 -17.39 -18.76
N PHE A 146 -21.86 -18.28 -19.51
CA PHE A 146 -20.57 -18.86 -19.10
C PHE A 146 -19.51 -17.77 -18.86
N ASP A 147 -19.38 -16.80 -19.77
CA ASP A 147 -18.38 -15.74 -19.69
C ASP A 147 -18.69 -14.82 -18.50
N GLY A 148 -19.97 -14.52 -18.26
CA GLY A 148 -20.42 -13.76 -17.10
C GLY A 148 -20.07 -14.45 -15.77
N VAL A 149 -20.37 -15.75 -15.65
CA VAL A 149 -20.00 -16.55 -14.47
C VAL A 149 -18.49 -16.62 -14.30
N GLU A 150 -17.74 -16.69 -15.39
CA GLU A 150 -16.28 -16.71 -15.37
C GLU A 150 -15.70 -15.38 -14.87
N LYS A 151 -16.14 -14.24 -15.40
CA LYS A 151 -15.70 -12.91 -14.93
C LYS A 151 -16.08 -12.66 -13.48
N TYR A 152 -17.27 -13.10 -13.08
CA TYR A 152 -17.67 -13.12 -11.67
C TYR A 152 -16.66 -13.91 -10.83
N ARG A 153 -16.32 -15.13 -11.24
CA ARG A 153 -15.35 -15.97 -10.53
C ARG A 153 -13.96 -15.34 -10.49
N GLN A 154 -13.49 -14.73 -11.58
CA GLN A 154 -12.21 -13.99 -11.62
C GLN A 154 -12.21 -12.81 -10.63
N LEU A 155 -13.32 -12.06 -10.53
CA LEU A 155 -13.47 -10.97 -9.58
C LEU A 155 -13.41 -11.47 -8.12
N ILE A 156 -14.07 -12.59 -7.81
CA ILE A 156 -14.01 -13.21 -6.49
C ILE A 156 -12.59 -13.71 -6.20
N ALA A 157 -11.96 -14.39 -7.16
CA ALA A 157 -10.59 -14.88 -7.05
C ALA A 157 -9.59 -13.74 -6.74
N GLU A 158 -9.71 -12.62 -7.44
CA GLU A 158 -8.86 -11.44 -7.24
C GLU A 158 -9.04 -10.83 -5.83
N TRP A 159 -10.26 -10.81 -5.30
CA TRP A 159 -10.52 -10.35 -3.93
C TRP A 159 -9.80 -11.20 -2.88
N PHE A 160 -9.94 -12.52 -2.97
CA PHE A 160 -9.34 -13.45 -2.01
C PHE A 160 -7.82 -13.50 -2.16
N ARG A 161 -7.31 -13.45 -3.39
CA ARG A 161 -5.86 -13.43 -3.69
C ARG A 161 -5.17 -12.22 -3.09
N ARG A 162 -5.77 -11.02 -3.13
CA ARG A 162 -5.16 -9.81 -2.52
C ARG A 162 -4.94 -9.87 -1.02
N ASN A 163 -5.58 -10.83 -0.33
CA ASN A 163 -5.55 -10.95 1.12
C ASN A 163 -5.24 -12.38 1.58
N HIS A 164 -4.82 -13.29 0.69
CA HIS A 164 -4.66 -14.70 1.02
C HIS A 164 -3.64 -14.91 2.13
N ASP A 165 -2.49 -14.24 2.06
CA ASP A 165 -1.47 -14.15 3.10
C ASP A 165 -2.06 -13.86 4.49
N LYS A 166 -2.97 -12.89 4.59
CA LYS A 166 -3.60 -12.47 5.86
C LYS A 166 -4.68 -13.42 6.35
N ARG A 167 -5.23 -14.28 5.48
CA ARG A 167 -6.26 -15.27 5.84
C ARG A 167 -5.69 -16.48 6.57
N ILE A 168 -4.37 -16.71 6.49
CA ILE A 168 -3.75 -17.97 6.94
C ILE A 168 -3.64 -18.08 8.46
N SER A 169 -3.43 -16.97 9.18
CA SER A 169 -3.04 -17.02 10.60
C SER A 169 -4.02 -17.82 11.46
N GLY A 170 -5.30 -17.44 11.49
CA GLY A 170 -6.31 -18.16 12.28
C GLY A 170 -6.64 -19.55 11.71
N LEU A 171 -6.43 -19.73 10.41
CA LEU A 171 -6.75 -20.96 9.69
C LEU A 171 -5.80 -22.10 10.06
N VAL A 172 -4.49 -21.84 10.16
CA VAL A 172 -3.50 -22.87 10.55
C VAL A 172 -3.72 -23.34 11.99
N GLU A 173 -4.15 -22.44 12.88
CA GLU A 173 -4.44 -22.76 14.28
C GLU A 173 -5.72 -23.61 14.45
N ASP A 174 -6.74 -23.41 13.60
CA ASP A 174 -8.02 -24.13 13.66
C ASP A 174 -8.57 -24.47 12.25
N PRO A 175 -7.91 -25.39 11.52
CA PRO A 175 -8.22 -25.64 10.11
C PRO A 175 -9.59 -26.29 9.91
N PHE A 176 -10.12 -26.96 10.93
CA PHE A 176 -11.45 -27.54 10.92
C PHE A 176 -12.53 -26.45 10.93
N LYS A 177 -12.43 -25.48 11.85
CA LYS A 177 -13.42 -24.40 11.95
C LYS A 177 -13.54 -23.58 10.67
N PHE A 178 -12.42 -23.33 9.99
CA PHE A 178 -12.40 -22.46 8.80
C PHE A 178 -12.67 -23.20 7.49
N LEU A 179 -12.17 -24.43 7.33
CA LEU A 179 -12.20 -25.15 6.04
C LEU A 179 -12.57 -26.63 6.15
N ASN A 180 -13.00 -27.11 7.32
CA ASN A 180 -13.27 -28.53 7.59
C ASN A 180 -12.08 -29.46 7.29
N ILE A 181 -10.85 -28.94 7.32
CA ILE A 181 -9.65 -29.79 7.17
C ILE A 181 -9.39 -30.43 8.54
N THR A 182 -9.61 -31.74 8.63
CA THR A 182 -9.48 -32.54 9.87
C THR A 182 -8.03 -32.89 10.19
N SER A 183 -7.14 -31.91 10.08
CA SER A 183 -5.77 -32.01 10.56
C SER A 183 -5.77 -31.97 12.11
N PRO A 184 -5.13 -32.93 12.80
CA PRO A 184 -5.11 -32.93 14.26
C PRO A 184 -4.43 -31.67 14.82
N ARG A 185 -5.12 -30.96 15.71
CA ARG A 185 -4.58 -29.87 16.54
C ARG A 185 -4.75 -30.24 18.02
N THR A 186 -4.06 -31.29 18.44
CA THR A 186 -4.18 -31.86 19.79
C THR A 186 -3.24 -31.18 20.77
N GLU A 187 -3.40 -31.44 22.07
CA GLU A 187 -2.51 -30.94 23.13
C GLU A 187 -1.07 -31.50 23.05
N LEU A 188 -0.84 -32.51 22.20
CA LEU A 188 0.48 -33.12 22.00
C LEU A 188 1.47 -32.18 21.32
N LEU A 189 0.99 -31.25 20.49
CA LEU A 189 1.80 -30.20 19.89
C LEU A 189 1.41 -28.83 20.48
N PRO A 190 2.35 -28.10 21.09
CA PRO A 190 2.04 -26.82 21.71
C PRO A 190 1.44 -25.82 20.71
N LYS A 191 0.32 -25.19 21.07
CA LYS A 191 -0.33 -24.13 20.25
C LYS A 191 0.61 -23.02 19.79
N ARG A 192 1.68 -22.73 20.55
CA ARG A 192 2.72 -21.76 20.16
C ARG A 192 3.41 -22.10 18.84
N ILE A 193 3.62 -23.38 18.54
CA ILE A 193 4.32 -23.82 17.33
C ILE A 193 3.43 -23.59 16.10
N TYR A 194 2.12 -23.86 16.20
CA TYR A 194 1.15 -23.53 15.15
C TYR A 194 0.99 -22.02 14.94
N ARG A 195 1.12 -21.21 15.99
CA ARG A 195 1.17 -19.74 15.85
C ARG A 195 2.39 -19.29 15.06
N TYR A 196 3.56 -19.86 15.33
CA TYR A 196 4.76 -19.57 14.55
C TYR A 196 4.59 -20.02 13.10
N LEU A 197 4.02 -21.19 12.85
CA LEU A 197 3.67 -21.65 11.51
C LEU A 197 2.76 -20.66 10.79
N GLY A 198 1.68 -20.19 11.43
CA GLY A 198 0.79 -19.17 10.85
C GLY A 198 1.49 -17.84 10.55
N GLN A 199 2.42 -17.41 11.41
CA GLN A 199 3.22 -16.20 11.19
C GLN A 199 4.22 -16.35 10.04
N ILE A 200 4.87 -17.51 9.92
CA ILE A 200 5.77 -17.88 8.82
C ILE A 200 5.00 -17.95 7.51
N CYS A 201 3.81 -18.54 7.51
CA CYS A 201 2.98 -18.58 6.31
C CYS A 201 2.56 -17.16 5.90
N MET A 202 2.09 -16.32 6.83
CA MET A 202 1.67 -14.94 6.50
C MET A 202 2.84 -14.06 6.00
N SER A 203 4.08 -14.37 6.38
CA SER A 203 5.22 -13.52 6.07
C SER A 203 5.67 -13.58 4.61
N HIS A 204 5.20 -14.52 3.79
CA HIS A 204 5.52 -14.55 2.36
C HIS A 204 4.94 -13.33 1.61
N GLY A 205 3.80 -12.80 2.07
CA GLY A 205 3.18 -11.56 1.56
C GLY A 205 3.61 -10.27 2.26
N MET A 206 4.46 -10.33 3.30
CA MET A 206 4.88 -9.15 4.06
C MET A 206 6.06 -8.41 3.42
N HIS A 207 6.22 -7.13 3.77
CA HIS A 207 7.48 -6.42 3.54
C HIS A 207 8.61 -7.01 4.39
N PHE A 208 9.82 -7.07 3.87
CA PHE A 208 10.98 -7.63 4.57
C PHE A 208 11.21 -7.00 5.96
N THR A 209 11.03 -5.68 6.09
CA THR A 209 11.16 -4.99 7.38
C THR A 209 10.14 -5.49 8.42
N ASP A 210 8.92 -5.82 8.00
CA ASP A 210 7.91 -6.39 8.88
C ASP A 210 8.31 -7.80 9.33
N VAL A 211 8.90 -8.61 8.44
CA VAL A 211 9.42 -9.95 8.78
C VAL A 211 10.47 -9.85 9.88
N MET A 212 11.44 -8.94 9.72
CA MET A 212 12.51 -8.74 10.69
C MET A 212 12.02 -8.22 12.04
N GLN A 213 10.94 -7.43 12.06
CA GLN A 213 10.36 -6.85 13.28
C GLN A 213 9.42 -7.81 14.01
N LYS A 214 8.57 -8.55 13.26
CA LYS A 214 7.47 -9.33 13.83
C LYS A 214 7.86 -10.78 14.12
N LEU A 215 8.71 -11.39 13.29
CA LEU A 215 9.09 -12.78 13.49
C LEU A 215 10.28 -12.89 14.44
N PRO A 216 10.18 -13.73 15.48
CA PRO A 216 11.26 -13.92 16.42
C PRO A 216 12.44 -14.61 15.74
N TYR A 217 13.65 -14.16 16.10
CA TYR A 217 14.89 -14.78 15.65
C TYR A 217 15.00 -16.24 16.13
N LYS A 218 14.70 -16.47 17.41
CA LYS A 218 14.84 -17.76 18.09
C LYS A 218 13.75 -17.92 19.14
N GLN A 219 13.19 -19.12 19.25
CA GLN A 219 12.19 -19.53 20.24
C GLN A 219 12.43 -20.98 20.66
N THR A 220 11.92 -21.38 21.83
CA THR A 220 11.96 -22.78 22.22
C THR A 220 11.05 -23.61 21.32
N GLY A 221 11.62 -24.65 20.70
CA GLY A 221 10.94 -25.63 19.88
C GLY A 221 10.26 -26.71 20.72
N LEU A 222 10.27 -27.94 20.21
CA LEU A 222 9.78 -29.12 20.93
C LEU A 222 10.95 -29.87 21.60
N GLY A 223 10.69 -30.53 22.73
CA GLY A 223 11.74 -31.19 23.51
C GLY A 223 12.74 -30.16 24.06
N THR A 224 14.03 -30.41 23.82
CA THR A 224 15.13 -29.51 24.20
C THR A 224 15.63 -28.66 23.04
N GLU A 225 14.96 -28.72 21.87
CA GLU A 225 15.38 -27.97 20.69
C GLU A 225 14.87 -26.53 20.68
N ASP A 226 15.57 -25.70 19.92
CA ASP A 226 15.11 -24.38 19.53
C ASP A 226 14.53 -24.41 18.11
N CYS A 227 13.71 -23.40 17.80
CA CYS A 227 13.23 -23.13 16.45
C CYS A 227 13.46 -21.68 16.04
N HIS A 228 13.54 -21.42 14.74
CA HIS A 228 13.99 -20.15 14.16
C HIS A 228 12.97 -19.60 13.14
N PRO A 229 11.79 -19.10 13.57
CA PRO A 229 10.72 -18.68 12.65
C PRO A 229 11.16 -17.67 11.59
N ARG A 230 12.01 -16.70 11.95
CA ARG A 230 12.55 -15.72 11.00
C ARG A 230 13.37 -16.38 9.87
N PHE A 231 14.24 -17.34 10.22
CA PHE A 231 15.04 -18.07 9.25
C PHE A 231 14.15 -18.85 8.28
N ILE A 232 13.18 -19.58 8.82
CA ILE A 232 12.25 -20.41 8.05
C ILE A 232 11.41 -19.53 7.10
N SER A 233 10.93 -18.38 7.58
CA SER A 233 10.24 -17.41 6.74
C SER A 233 11.10 -16.91 5.58
N CYS A 234 12.39 -16.68 5.79
CA CYS A 234 13.30 -16.22 4.73
C CYS A 234 13.51 -17.32 3.68
N LEU A 235 13.64 -18.58 4.12
CA LEU A 235 13.72 -19.74 3.23
C LEU A 235 12.42 -19.96 2.45
N LEU A 236 11.25 -19.86 3.08
CA LEU A 236 9.95 -19.98 2.40
C LEU A 236 9.81 -18.94 1.29
N ARG A 237 10.15 -17.67 1.59
CA ARG A 237 10.10 -16.57 0.61
C ARG A 237 11.00 -16.82 -0.60
N LEU A 238 12.23 -17.30 -0.38
CA LEU A 238 13.13 -17.66 -1.48
C LEU A 238 12.62 -18.89 -2.24
N GLY A 239 12.14 -19.91 -1.53
CA GLY A 239 11.62 -21.13 -2.13
C GLY A 239 10.44 -20.88 -3.07
N ASP A 240 9.49 -20.03 -2.67
CA ASP A 240 8.35 -19.60 -3.47
C ASP A 240 8.76 -18.72 -4.68
N LEU A 241 9.66 -17.76 -4.47
CA LEU A 241 10.18 -16.93 -5.58
C LEU A 241 10.88 -17.74 -6.68
N PHE A 242 11.49 -18.87 -6.32
CA PHE A 242 12.15 -19.80 -7.23
C PHE A 242 11.26 -20.96 -7.71
N ASP A 243 9.95 -20.92 -7.48
CA ASP A 243 9.05 -21.90 -8.10
C ASP A 243 8.87 -21.60 -9.60
N LEU A 244 9.80 -22.13 -10.41
CA LEU A 244 9.99 -21.77 -11.82
C LEU A 244 9.51 -22.81 -12.81
N ASP A 245 9.12 -23.98 -12.33
CA ASP A 245 8.95 -25.16 -13.18
C ASP A 245 7.80 -24.99 -14.18
N ASP A 246 7.98 -25.51 -15.39
CA ASP A 246 7.02 -25.41 -16.51
C ASP A 246 5.62 -25.96 -16.17
N ASN A 247 5.52 -26.85 -15.19
CA ASN A 247 4.26 -27.43 -14.72
C ASN A 247 3.44 -26.50 -13.82
N ARG A 248 3.87 -25.24 -13.64
CA ARG A 248 3.12 -24.22 -12.89
C ARG A 248 1.80 -23.87 -13.55
N PHE A 249 1.60 -24.15 -14.84
CA PHE A 249 0.32 -23.99 -15.52
C PHE A 249 -0.22 -25.35 -15.97
N CYS A 250 -1.50 -25.61 -15.76
CA CYS A 250 -2.16 -26.82 -16.26
C CYS A 250 -2.87 -26.51 -17.58
N PRO A 251 -2.39 -27.00 -18.75
CA PRO A 251 -3.03 -26.74 -20.05
C PRO A 251 -4.48 -27.24 -20.10
N VAL A 252 -4.81 -28.29 -19.34
CA VAL A 252 -6.18 -28.81 -19.24
C VAL A 252 -7.06 -27.81 -18.50
N MET A 253 -6.60 -27.25 -17.38
CA MET A 253 -7.33 -26.20 -16.64
C MET A 253 -7.50 -24.93 -17.47
N ALA A 254 -6.47 -24.52 -18.20
CA ALA A 254 -6.53 -23.37 -19.10
C ALA A 254 -7.62 -23.54 -20.18
N LYS A 255 -7.92 -24.76 -20.64
CA LYS A 255 -9.04 -25.00 -21.57
C LYS A 255 -10.44 -24.80 -20.96
N HIS A 256 -10.57 -24.72 -19.65
CA HIS A 256 -11.84 -24.40 -18.98
C HIS A 256 -12.12 -22.90 -18.90
N VAL A 257 -11.20 -22.06 -19.37
CA VAL A 257 -11.26 -20.59 -19.35
C VAL A 257 -11.64 -20.14 -20.76
N SER A 258 -12.73 -19.38 -20.90
CA SER A 258 -13.18 -18.84 -22.19
C SER A 258 -12.23 -17.76 -22.69
N HIS A 259 -11.82 -16.88 -21.77
CA HIS A 259 -10.88 -15.79 -22.04
C HIS A 259 -9.87 -15.66 -20.90
N GLN A 260 -8.61 -16.01 -21.17
CA GLN A 260 -7.53 -15.84 -20.20
C GLN A 260 -7.23 -14.35 -20.00
N PRO A 261 -7.21 -13.86 -18.75
CA PRO A 261 -6.81 -12.48 -18.47
C PRO A 261 -5.43 -12.17 -19.05
N SER A 262 -5.25 -10.93 -19.50
CA SER A 262 -4.02 -10.45 -20.14
C SER A 262 -2.80 -10.63 -19.21
N MET A 263 -2.97 -10.32 -17.93
CA MET A 263 -1.95 -10.57 -16.92
C MET A 263 -1.64 -12.05 -16.75
N SER A 264 -2.65 -12.92 -16.67
CA SER A 264 -2.43 -14.37 -16.55
C SER A 264 -1.63 -14.93 -17.73
N LYS A 265 -1.90 -14.45 -18.94
CA LYS A 265 -1.15 -14.84 -20.13
C LYS A 265 0.30 -14.37 -20.08
N ALA A 266 0.53 -13.10 -19.75
CA ALA A 266 1.90 -12.60 -19.58
C ALA A 266 2.67 -13.36 -18.48
N HIS A 267 1.98 -13.78 -17.42
CA HIS A 267 2.53 -14.66 -16.40
C HIS A 267 2.86 -16.07 -16.93
N GLU A 268 2.07 -16.65 -17.82
CA GLU A 268 2.39 -17.95 -18.44
C GLU A 268 3.59 -17.83 -19.39
N ASP A 269 3.56 -16.82 -20.28
CA ASP A 269 4.60 -16.58 -21.27
C ASP A 269 5.96 -16.27 -20.62
N LYS A 270 5.98 -15.58 -19.46
CA LYS A 270 7.23 -15.35 -18.70
C LYS A 270 7.87 -16.65 -18.18
N HIS A 271 7.06 -17.64 -17.78
CA HIS A 271 7.58 -18.92 -17.28
C HIS A 271 8.17 -19.73 -18.45
N LEU A 272 7.46 -19.77 -19.58
CA LEU A 272 7.94 -20.38 -20.83
C LEU A 272 9.19 -19.68 -21.41
N SER A 273 9.50 -18.47 -20.95
CA SER A 273 10.66 -17.70 -21.38
C SER A 273 11.96 -18.14 -20.70
N LEU A 274 11.92 -18.91 -19.60
CA LEU A 274 13.14 -19.38 -18.95
C LEU A 274 13.95 -20.30 -19.86
N ARG A 275 15.28 -20.09 -19.89
CA ARG A 275 16.24 -20.86 -20.68
C ARG A 275 17.30 -21.52 -19.81
N GLU A 276 17.74 -20.81 -18.79
CA GLU A 276 18.72 -21.32 -17.83
C GLU A 276 18.24 -21.08 -16.41
N PHE A 277 18.35 -22.11 -15.58
CA PHE A 277 18.07 -22.06 -14.15
C PHE A 277 19.10 -22.88 -13.38
N GLN A 278 19.87 -22.19 -12.55
CA GLN A 278 20.74 -22.80 -11.54
C GLN A 278 20.42 -22.20 -10.18
N LEU A 279 20.19 -23.07 -9.21
CA LEU A 279 20.03 -22.72 -7.80
C LEU A 279 20.78 -23.78 -7.00
N ASP A 280 21.82 -23.35 -6.31
CA ASP A 280 22.54 -24.16 -5.34
C ASP A 280 23.03 -23.30 -4.18
N LYS A 281 23.73 -23.92 -3.22
CA LYS A 281 24.23 -23.25 -2.01
C LYS A 281 25.18 -22.08 -2.31
N ARG A 282 25.85 -22.08 -3.46
CA ARG A 282 26.88 -21.09 -3.81
C ARG A 282 26.37 -20.04 -4.77
N THR A 283 25.65 -20.42 -5.81
CA THR A 283 25.24 -19.47 -6.85
C THR A 283 23.78 -19.61 -7.29
N VAL A 284 23.25 -18.48 -7.77
CA VAL A 284 21.99 -18.40 -8.49
C VAL A 284 22.24 -17.84 -9.89
N LYS A 285 21.72 -18.54 -10.89
CA LYS A 285 21.72 -18.13 -12.30
C LYS A 285 20.33 -18.25 -12.88
N LEU A 286 19.80 -17.17 -13.44
CA LEU A 286 18.60 -17.20 -14.26
C LEU A 286 18.82 -16.44 -15.57
N VAL A 287 18.47 -17.08 -16.67
CA VAL A 287 18.42 -16.44 -17.99
C VAL A 287 17.07 -16.73 -18.61
N ALA A 288 16.35 -15.67 -18.99
CA ALA A 288 15.08 -15.75 -19.68
C ALA A 288 15.16 -15.06 -21.05
N GLU A 289 14.50 -15.62 -22.04
CA GLU A 289 14.38 -15.13 -23.40
C GLU A 289 12.90 -15.01 -23.76
N CYS A 290 12.41 -13.77 -23.73
CA CYS A 290 10.99 -13.46 -23.79
C CYS A 290 10.49 -13.30 -25.24
N PRO A 291 9.30 -13.83 -25.58
CA PRO A 291 8.74 -13.72 -26.93
C PRO A 291 8.19 -12.32 -27.25
N ASP A 292 7.75 -11.57 -26.24
CA ASP A 292 7.10 -10.26 -26.38
C ASP A 292 7.46 -9.28 -25.24
N GLU A 293 7.08 -8.02 -25.42
CA GLU A 293 7.37 -6.91 -24.52
C GLU A 293 6.74 -7.05 -23.14
N MET A 294 5.51 -7.56 -23.05
CA MET A 294 4.82 -7.68 -21.77
C MET A 294 5.44 -8.80 -20.95
N SER A 295 5.74 -9.94 -21.57
CA SER A 295 6.49 -11.03 -20.94
C SER A 295 7.87 -10.57 -20.49
N TYR A 296 8.56 -9.73 -21.27
CA TYR A 296 9.83 -9.12 -20.89
C TYR A 296 9.69 -8.24 -19.63
N VAL A 297 8.71 -7.33 -19.61
CA VAL A 297 8.46 -6.44 -18.46
C VAL A 297 8.14 -7.24 -17.20
N GLU A 298 7.28 -8.25 -17.30
CA GLU A 298 6.91 -9.09 -16.15
C GLU A 298 8.09 -9.93 -15.64
N THR A 299 8.93 -10.44 -16.54
CA THR A 299 10.15 -11.16 -16.16
C THR A 299 11.17 -10.23 -15.47
N GLN A 300 11.36 -9.01 -15.99
CA GLN A 300 12.22 -8.00 -15.35
C GLN A 300 11.73 -7.61 -13.96
N ASN A 301 10.41 -7.41 -13.78
CA ASN A 301 9.83 -7.13 -12.48
C ASN A 301 10.10 -8.27 -11.50
N TRP A 302 9.91 -9.50 -11.95
CA TRP A 302 10.11 -10.69 -11.14
C TRP A 302 11.58 -10.92 -10.76
N PHE A 303 12.53 -10.79 -11.70
CA PHE A 303 13.97 -10.80 -11.39
C PHE A 303 14.37 -9.62 -10.48
N GLY A 304 13.69 -8.48 -10.61
CA GLY A 304 13.79 -7.37 -9.68
C GLY A 304 13.43 -7.76 -8.25
N TRP A 305 12.33 -8.49 -8.04
CA TRP A 305 11.95 -9.02 -6.73
C TRP A 305 12.97 -10.01 -6.18
N ILE A 306 13.55 -10.88 -7.01
CA ILE A 306 14.63 -11.78 -6.59
C ILE A 306 15.84 -10.96 -6.12
N ARG A 307 16.28 -9.95 -6.88
CA ARG A 307 17.40 -9.08 -6.49
C ARG A 307 17.12 -8.38 -5.16
N GLU A 308 15.94 -7.79 -5.02
CA GLU A 308 15.53 -7.09 -3.81
C GLU A 308 15.50 -8.05 -2.60
N GLU A 309 14.90 -9.24 -2.74
CA GLU A 309 14.81 -10.22 -1.66
C GLU A 309 16.21 -10.70 -1.22
N PHE A 310 17.09 -11.03 -2.17
CA PHE A 310 18.47 -11.42 -1.86
C PHE A 310 19.23 -10.28 -1.18
N GLN A 311 19.15 -9.05 -1.69
CA GLN A 311 19.83 -7.90 -1.08
C GLN A 311 19.36 -7.67 0.35
N ASN A 312 18.04 -7.69 0.57
CA ASN A 312 17.42 -7.54 1.87
C ASN A 312 17.91 -8.62 2.85
N GLN A 313 17.79 -9.91 2.49
CA GLN A 313 18.20 -11.00 3.36
C GLN A 313 19.72 -11.04 3.59
N MET A 314 20.54 -10.89 2.54
CA MET A 314 22.01 -10.91 2.66
C MET A 314 22.53 -9.80 3.57
N SER A 315 21.98 -8.58 3.44
CA SER A 315 22.42 -7.42 4.25
C SER A 315 22.21 -7.61 5.75
N GLN A 316 21.28 -8.48 6.15
CA GLN A 316 20.94 -8.76 7.54
C GLN A 316 21.08 -10.25 7.90
N TRP A 317 21.84 -11.03 7.13
CA TRP A 317 21.86 -12.49 7.24
C TRP A 317 22.24 -12.99 8.63
N ASN A 318 23.16 -12.30 9.32
CA ASN A 318 23.56 -12.62 10.69
C ASN A 318 22.42 -12.48 11.72
N LEU A 319 21.38 -11.71 11.41
CA LEU A 319 20.17 -11.54 12.22
C LEU A 319 19.04 -12.48 11.79
N ILE A 320 19.29 -13.35 10.81
CA ILE A 320 18.33 -14.29 10.24
C ILE A 320 18.80 -15.72 10.51
N VAL A 321 20.05 -16.03 10.19
CA VAL A 321 20.60 -17.38 10.22
C VAL A 321 20.72 -17.91 11.67
N PRO A 322 20.36 -19.19 11.95
CA PRO A 322 20.39 -19.74 13.31
C PRO A 322 21.79 -19.80 13.92
N SER A 323 22.80 -20.02 13.09
CA SER A 323 24.21 -20.01 13.50
C SER A 323 25.13 -19.79 12.31
N LEU A 324 26.36 -19.33 12.56
CA LEU A 324 27.37 -19.10 11.52
C LEU A 324 27.78 -20.37 10.75
N LYS A 325 27.41 -21.57 11.23
CA LYS A 325 27.71 -22.85 10.56
C LYS A 325 26.98 -23.02 9.23
N PHE A 326 25.82 -22.36 9.05
CA PHE A 326 25.04 -22.38 7.81
C PHE A 326 25.72 -21.61 6.65
N GLY A 327 26.81 -20.89 6.90
CA GLY A 327 27.44 -20.06 5.87
C GLY A 327 26.54 -18.91 5.38
N SER A 328 26.89 -18.32 4.24
CA SER A 328 26.13 -17.25 3.59
C SER A 328 25.03 -17.79 2.69
N LEU A 329 24.07 -16.92 2.34
CA LEU A 329 23.19 -17.16 1.20
C LEU A 329 24.00 -17.30 -0.11
N PRO A 330 23.42 -17.96 -1.14
CA PRO A 330 24.00 -18.02 -2.48
C PRO A 330 24.23 -16.62 -3.07
N THR A 331 25.28 -16.48 -3.88
CA THR A 331 25.56 -15.25 -4.63
C THR A 331 24.78 -15.26 -5.94
N ILE A 332 24.16 -14.15 -6.29
CA ILE A 332 23.59 -13.97 -7.63
C ILE A 332 24.75 -13.83 -8.63
N GLU A 333 24.93 -14.84 -9.49
CA GLU A 333 25.93 -14.83 -10.55
C GLU A 333 25.41 -14.06 -11.77
N GLN A 334 24.18 -14.35 -12.18
CA GLN A 334 23.56 -13.74 -13.36
C GLN A 334 22.02 -13.80 -13.28
N LEU A 335 21.38 -12.70 -13.67
CA LEU A 335 19.91 -12.56 -13.77
C LEU A 335 19.60 -11.73 -15.01
N ASP A 336 19.50 -12.39 -16.16
CA ASP A 336 19.39 -11.73 -17.46
C ASP A 336 18.04 -12.00 -18.11
N VAL A 337 17.43 -10.94 -18.65
CA VAL A 337 16.21 -11.02 -19.44
C VAL A 337 16.53 -10.49 -20.83
N LEU A 338 16.37 -11.36 -21.81
CA LEU A 338 16.54 -11.11 -23.24
C LEU A 338 15.17 -11.02 -23.90
N ILE A 339 15.06 -10.30 -25.01
CA ILE A 339 13.85 -10.22 -25.82
C ILE A 339 14.13 -10.76 -27.21
N ASN A 340 13.22 -11.57 -27.74
CA ASN A 340 13.34 -12.13 -29.07
C ASN A 340 13.22 -11.05 -30.17
N GLY A 341 14.02 -11.23 -31.22
CA GLY A 341 14.02 -10.39 -32.41
C GLY A 341 14.97 -9.19 -32.33
N ASN A 342 14.93 -8.35 -33.36
CA ASN A 342 15.80 -7.17 -33.49
C ASN A 342 15.20 -5.97 -32.76
N LYS A 343 14.98 -6.09 -31.44
CA LYS A 343 14.45 -4.99 -30.60
C LYS A 343 15.58 -4.38 -29.79
N GLU A 344 15.75 -3.07 -29.91
CA GLU A 344 16.69 -2.28 -29.12
C GLU A 344 16.02 -1.82 -27.82
N LEU A 345 16.73 -1.98 -26.71
CA LEU A 345 16.27 -1.57 -25.38
C LEU A 345 17.06 -0.33 -24.93
N LEU A 346 16.39 0.60 -24.26
CA LEU A 346 17.04 1.77 -23.68
C LEU A 346 17.57 1.39 -22.29
N ASP A 347 18.90 1.37 -22.11
CA ASP A 347 19.56 0.95 -20.86
C ASP A 347 19.08 -0.42 -20.34
N GLN A 348 18.93 -1.40 -21.23
CA GLN A 348 18.41 -2.75 -20.94
C GLN A 348 16.97 -2.74 -20.36
N LYS A 349 16.18 -1.71 -20.65
CA LYS A 349 14.77 -1.61 -20.27
C LYS A 349 13.90 -1.20 -21.46
N PRO A 350 12.61 -1.56 -21.47
CA PRO A 350 11.68 -1.06 -22.46
C PRO A 350 11.51 0.44 -22.26
N MET A 351 11.48 1.19 -23.36
CA MET A 351 11.21 2.62 -23.30
C MET A 351 9.83 2.85 -22.69
N LYS A 352 9.76 3.67 -21.64
CA LYS A 352 8.53 4.01 -20.94
C LYS A 352 8.47 5.51 -20.75
N PHE A 353 7.30 6.10 -20.98
CA PHE A 353 7.07 7.50 -20.63
C PHE A 353 7.30 7.73 -19.13
N SER A 354 8.15 8.68 -18.81
CA SER A 354 8.37 9.20 -17.46
C SER A 354 8.05 10.70 -17.46
N LEU A 355 7.72 11.22 -16.28
CA LEU A 355 7.46 12.64 -16.06
C LEU A 355 8.63 13.20 -15.25
N GLU A 356 9.34 14.20 -15.78
CA GLU A 356 10.39 14.88 -15.02
C GLU A 356 9.76 15.76 -13.93
N GLU A 357 10.17 15.56 -12.67
CA GLU A 357 9.59 16.25 -11.51
C GLU A 357 9.70 17.77 -11.62
N LYS A 358 10.83 18.28 -12.14
CA LYS A 358 11.05 19.72 -12.36
C LYS A 358 10.09 20.29 -13.40
N ASN A 359 9.93 19.60 -14.54
CA ASN A 359 9.02 20.05 -15.60
C ASN A 359 7.56 19.94 -15.13
N ALA A 360 7.22 18.92 -14.35
CA ALA A 360 5.89 18.77 -13.76
C ALA A 360 5.51 19.98 -12.90
N ILE A 361 6.45 20.43 -12.05
CA ILE A 361 6.23 21.60 -11.20
C ILE A 361 6.24 22.88 -12.02
N GLN A 362 7.12 23.02 -13.01
CA GLN A 362 7.09 24.16 -13.92
C GLN A 362 5.78 24.24 -14.71
N ILE A 363 5.18 23.12 -15.11
CA ILE A 363 3.85 23.09 -15.74
C ILE A 363 2.79 23.53 -14.72
N LEU A 364 2.84 23.04 -13.48
CA LEU A 364 1.95 23.52 -12.40
C LEU A 364 2.11 25.02 -12.15
N GLN A 365 3.30 25.57 -12.33
CA GLN A 365 3.60 26.99 -12.09
C GLN A 365 3.34 27.90 -13.30
N GLY A 366 3.60 27.44 -14.52
CA GLY A 366 3.64 28.24 -15.75
C GLY A 366 2.47 28.02 -16.71
N ALA A 367 1.69 26.93 -16.56
CA ALA A 367 0.58 26.62 -17.46
C ALA A 367 -0.74 27.34 -17.10
N ASN A 368 -0.71 28.43 -16.33
CA ASN A 368 -1.91 29.14 -15.87
C ASN A 368 -2.92 28.26 -15.08
N LEU A 369 -2.49 27.10 -14.54
CA LEU A 369 -3.34 26.28 -13.66
C LEU A 369 -3.76 27.06 -12.41
N TYR A 370 -2.88 27.93 -11.93
CA TYR A 370 -3.16 28.92 -10.89
C TYR A 370 -2.98 30.31 -11.49
N THR A 371 -4.09 30.96 -11.83
CA THR A 371 -4.10 32.29 -12.47
C THR A 371 -3.84 33.44 -11.49
N ASP A 372 -4.03 33.21 -10.18
CA ASP A 372 -3.86 34.18 -9.09
C ASP A 372 -3.57 33.46 -7.76
N ILE A 373 -2.90 34.16 -6.83
CA ILE A 373 -2.63 33.77 -5.44
C ILE A 373 -3.90 33.30 -4.73
N SER A 374 -5.05 33.87 -5.05
CA SER A 374 -6.35 33.44 -4.53
C SER A 374 -6.64 31.95 -4.78
N SER A 375 -6.22 31.41 -5.92
CA SER A 375 -6.42 30.00 -6.23
C SER A 375 -5.53 29.10 -5.38
N ILE A 376 -4.32 29.54 -5.03
CA ILE A 376 -3.42 28.81 -4.13
C ILE A 376 -4.01 28.79 -2.71
N LEU A 377 -4.43 29.96 -2.22
CA LEU A 377 -5.06 30.09 -0.90
C LEU A 377 -6.33 29.25 -0.79
N ARG A 378 -7.16 29.24 -1.85
CA ARG A 378 -8.35 28.40 -1.94
C ARG A 378 -8.01 26.92 -1.75
N GLU A 379 -6.99 26.40 -2.45
CA GLU A 379 -6.58 24.99 -2.30
C GLU A 379 -6.10 24.67 -0.89
N LEU A 380 -5.28 25.52 -0.28
CA LEU A 380 -4.76 25.29 1.08
C LEU A 380 -5.87 25.31 2.15
N ILE A 381 -6.83 26.23 2.03
CA ILE A 381 -7.98 26.31 2.91
C ILE A 381 -8.95 25.15 2.64
N GLN A 382 -9.18 24.79 1.38
CA GLN A 382 -10.02 23.64 1.03
C GLN A 382 -9.44 22.33 1.58
N ASN A 383 -8.11 22.14 1.56
CA ASN A 383 -7.47 21.00 2.19
C ASN A 383 -7.76 20.93 3.71
N SER A 384 -7.78 22.09 4.37
CA SER A 384 -8.10 22.22 5.80
C SER A 384 -9.58 21.89 6.08
N ILE A 385 -10.49 22.36 5.22
CA ILE A 385 -11.92 22.04 5.25
C ILE A 385 -12.13 20.54 5.03
N ASP A 386 -11.53 19.96 3.99
CA ASP A 386 -11.65 18.55 3.64
C ASP A 386 -11.11 17.65 4.76
N ALA A 387 -9.96 17.99 5.36
CA ALA A 387 -9.43 17.27 6.51
C ALA A 387 -10.39 17.29 7.70
N THR A 388 -11.08 18.42 7.91
CA THR A 388 -12.07 18.59 8.98
C THR A 388 -13.35 17.81 8.71
N LEU A 389 -13.87 17.86 7.49
CA LEU A 389 -15.04 17.07 7.05
C LEU A 389 -14.81 15.58 7.22
N ILE A 390 -13.62 15.08 6.86
CA ILE A 390 -13.28 13.67 7.02
C ILE A 390 -13.24 13.29 8.50
N ARG A 391 -12.63 14.13 9.36
CA ARG A 391 -12.65 13.88 10.81
C ARG A 391 -14.09 13.82 11.33
N ILE A 392 -14.92 14.80 10.99
CA ILE A 392 -16.32 14.85 11.41
C ILE A 392 -17.09 13.61 10.94
N GLY A 393 -16.87 13.18 9.69
CA GLY A 393 -17.50 11.98 9.13
C GLY A 393 -17.13 10.68 9.84
N ILE A 394 -15.95 10.63 10.46
CA ILE A 394 -15.53 9.49 11.30
C ILE A 394 -16.09 9.64 12.72
N GLU A 395 -15.86 10.80 13.35
CA GLU A 395 -16.13 11.05 14.77
C GLU A 395 -17.64 11.05 15.06
N TYR A 396 -18.47 11.65 14.18
CA TYR A 396 -19.92 11.77 14.35
C TYR A 396 -20.71 10.85 13.41
N LYS A 397 -20.10 9.76 12.95
CA LYS A 397 -20.67 8.86 11.92
C LYS A 397 -22.13 8.46 12.18
N ASN A 398 -22.50 8.22 13.43
CA ASN A 398 -23.86 7.80 13.81
C ASN A 398 -24.85 8.97 13.83
N GLU A 399 -24.44 10.12 14.37
CA GLU A 399 -25.26 11.33 14.45
C GLU A 399 -25.58 11.88 13.06
N LEU A 400 -24.60 11.84 12.15
CA LEU A 400 -24.72 12.35 10.79
C LEU A 400 -25.69 11.56 9.88
N LYS A 401 -26.12 10.35 10.26
CA LYS A 401 -27.03 9.54 9.44
C LYS A 401 -28.38 10.20 9.21
N ASN A 402 -28.85 10.98 10.19
CA ASN A 402 -30.16 11.62 10.18
C ASN A 402 -30.09 13.13 9.92
N LEU A 403 -28.91 13.67 9.62
CA LEU A 403 -28.68 15.09 9.41
C LEU A 403 -28.56 15.43 7.93
N THR A 404 -28.90 16.67 7.61
CA THR A 404 -28.72 17.29 6.29
C THR A 404 -27.76 18.48 6.40
N PRO A 405 -27.19 18.96 5.29
CA PRO A 405 -26.26 20.10 5.29
C PRO A 405 -26.81 21.38 5.95
N ASP A 406 -28.12 21.59 5.90
CA ASP A 406 -28.78 22.78 6.42
C ASP A 406 -29.22 22.66 7.89
N ASN A 407 -29.11 21.47 8.47
CA ASN A 407 -29.53 21.20 9.85
C ASN A 407 -28.66 21.97 10.86
N ASP A 408 -29.30 22.60 11.85
CA ASP A 408 -28.61 23.41 12.86
C ASP A 408 -27.66 22.59 13.75
N ASP A 409 -27.95 21.31 14.00
CA ASP A 409 -27.05 20.42 14.74
C ASP A 409 -25.75 20.19 13.98
N PHE A 410 -25.83 20.00 12.66
CA PHE A 410 -24.64 19.88 11.82
C PHE A 410 -23.82 21.19 11.82
N LYS A 411 -24.49 22.34 11.69
CA LYS A 411 -23.83 23.66 11.81
C LYS A 411 -23.18 23.84 13.19
N ASN A 412 -23.80 23.35 14.26
CA ASN A 412 -23.24 23.38 15.60
C ASN A 412 -22.03 22.45 15.76
N ILE A 413 -22.02 21.29 15.10
CA ILE A 413 -20.82 20.43 15.00
C ILE A 413 -19.71 21.19 14.27
N LEU A 414 -19.98 21.80 13.11
CA LEU A 414 -18.99 22.57 12.34
C LEU A 414 -18.34 23.68 13.17
N LYS A 415 -19.12 24.40 13.99
CA LYS A 415 -18.61 25.47 14.87
C LYS A 415 -17.57 24.98 15.88
N LYS A 416 -17.56 23.70 16.26
CA LYS A 416 -16.56 23.10 17.17
C LYS A 416 -15.18 22.93 16.51
N TYR A 417 -15.10 23.00 15.19
CA TYR A 417 -13.88 22.80 14.42
C TYR A 417 -13.55 24.04 13.57
N PRO A 418 -13.24 25.19 14.20
CA PRO A 418 -12.85 26.38 13.45
C PRO A 418 -11.53 26.14 12.70
N ILE A 419 -11.41 26.78 11.54
CA ILE A 419 -10.14 26.87 10.82
C ILE A 419 -9.57 28.25 11.12
N GLU A 420 -8.43 28.27 11.81
CA GLU A 420 -7.76 29.50 12.23
C GLU A 420 -6.79 29.93 11.11
N ILE A 421 -6.94 31.16 10.61
CA ILE A 421 -6.09 31.75 9.58
C ILE A 421 -5.46 33.04 10.12
N ASN A 422 -4.15 33.00 10.37
CA ASN A 422 -3.44 34.09 11.05
C ASN A 422 -2.19 34.52 10.27
N PHE A 423 -1.78 35.77 10.43
CA PHE A 423 -0.51 36.28 9.95
C PHE A 423 0.45 36.46 11.13
N ILE A 424 1.55 35.72 11.13
CA ILE A 424 2.49 35.68 12.25
C ILE A 424 3.81 36.30 11.80
N LYS A 425 4.28 37.33 12.52
CA LYS A 425 5.64 37.85 12.35
C LYS A 425 6.61 37.01 13.19
N LYS A 426 7.61 36.41 12.57
CA LYS A 426 8.72 35.74 13.25
C LYS A 426 10.03 36.40 12.80
N SER A 427 10.70 37.07 13.73
CA SER A 427 11.86 37.91 13.43
C SER A 427 11.48 39.00 12.41
N GLU A 428 12.08 39.00 11.21
CA GLU A 428 11.76 39.94 10.13
C GLU A 428 10.79 39.37 9.07
N ASP A 429 10.48 38.07 9.14
CA ASP A 429 9.67 37.40 8.12
C ASP A 429 8.21 37.24 8.56
N TRP A 430 7.30 37.34 7.59
CA TRP A 430 5.87 37.11 7.78
C TRP A 430 5.46 35.72 7.31
N TYR A 431 4.56 35.10 8.06
CA TYR A 431 4.03 33.77 7.78
C TYR A 431 2.51 33.80 7.75
N LEU A 432 1.93 33.15 6.73
CA LEU A 432 0.54 32.73 6.76
C LEU A 432 0.44 31.41 7.52
N SER A 433 -0.28 31.43 8.64
CA SER A 433 -0.58 30.25 9.44
C SER A 433 -2.00 29.80 9.17
N ILE A 434 -2.18 28.56 8.70
CA ILE A 434 -3.48 27.92 8.53
C ILE A 434 -3.52 26.72 9.45
N LYS A 435 -4.47 26.71 10.37
CA LYS A 435 -4.59 25.66 11.37
C LYS A 435 -5.99 25.07 11.38
N ASP A 436 -6.06 23.77 11.14
CA ASP A 436 -7.28 22.98 11.20
C ASP A 436 -7.28 22.05 12.41
N SER A 437 -8.48 21.64 12.81
CA SER A 437 -8.69 20.56 13.77
C SER A 437 -9.16 19.29 13.05
N GLY A 438 -8.67 19.03 11.85
CA GLY A 438 -9.06 17.93 11.00
C GLY A 438 -8.37 16.61 11.35
N ILE A 439 -8.35 15.69 10.39
CA ILE A 439 -7.88 14.30 10.62
C ILE A 439 -6.36 14.18 10.79
N GLY A 440 -5.58 15.17 10.34
CA GLY A 440 -4.12 15.12 10.32
C GLY A 440 -3.53 14.02 9.41
N PHE A 441 -2.21 13.87 9.41
CA PHE A 441 -1.49 12.88 8.62
C PHE A 441 -0.82 11.82 9.51
N SER A 442 -0.99 10.55 9.16
CA SER A 442 -0.13 9.47 9.65
C SER A 442 1.14 9.35 8.78
N LEU A 443 2.13 8.56 9.23
CA LEU A 443 3.33 8.28 8.43
C LEU A 443 2.99 7.62 7.08
N GLU A 444 1.95 6.79 7.04
CA GLU A 444 1.46 6.17 5.82
C GLU A 444 0.84 7.20 4.86
N ASP A 445 0.11 8.19 5.39
CA ASP A 445 -0.47 9.26 4.56
C ASP A 445 0.64 10.11 3.90
N LEU A 446 1.72 10.39 4.63
CA LEU A 446 2.87 11.17 4.12
C LEU A 446 3.54 10.53 2.90
N LYS A 447 3.50 9.19 2.77
CA LYS A 447 4.01 8.48 1.56
C LYS A 447 3.29 8.87 0.27
N TYR A 448 2.03 9.32 0.37
CA TYR A 448 1.24 9.79 -0.76
C TYR A 448 1.36 11.31 -0.94
N VAL A 449 1.54 12.07 0.15
CA VAL A 449 1.74 13.52 0.11
C VAL A 449 3.05 13.91 -0.61
N GLN A 450 4.12 13.12 -0.44
CA GLN A 450 5.40 13.37 -1.10
C GLN A 450 5.32 13.29 -2.65
N LYS A 451 4.33 12.59 -3.21
CA LYS A 451 4.17 12.46 -4.67
C LYS A 451 3.15 13.47 -5.16
N ILE A 452 3.51 14.25 -6.18
CA ILE A 452 2.56 15.13 -6.90
C ILE A 452 1.42 14.26 -7.44
N ALA A 453 0.17 14.66 -7.17
CA ALA A 453 -1.05 13.90 -7.48
C ALA A 453 -1.12 12.48 -6.85
N GLY A 454 -0.31 12.24 -5.81
CA GLY A 454 -0.19 10.95 -5.12
C GLY A 454 -1.42 10.59 -4.26
N SER A 455 -2.19 11.58 -3.81
CA SER A 455 -3.37 11.37 -2.96
C SER A 455 -4.42 10.46 -3.60
N SER A 456 -4.51 10.46 -4.93
CA SER A 456 -5.40 9.59 -5.71
C SER A 456 -5.06 8.10 -5.58
N LYS A 457 -3.84 7.75 -5.15
CA LYS A 457 -3.38 6.37 -4.96
C LYS A 457 -3.56 5.86 -3.52
N ASN A 458 -3.99 6.71 -2.58
CA ASN A 458 -4.26 6.32 -1.19
C ASN A 458 -5.61 5.59 -1.10
N ASN A 459 -5.61 4.29 -1.37
CA ASN A 459 -6.81 3.46 -1.35
C ASN A 459 -7.49 3.40 0.02
N LYS A 460 -6.71 3.44 1.12
CA LYS A 460 -7.26 3.46 2.50
C LYS A 460 -8.08 4.72 2.74
N ARG A 461 -7.55 5.89 2.36
CA ARG A 461 -8.26 7.17 2.47
C ARG A 461 -9.49 7.20 1.56
N LYS A 462 -9.38 6.72 0.32
CA LYS A 462 -10.53 6.62 -0.60
C LYS A 462 -11.64 5.72 -0.06
N LEU A 463 -11.27 4.58 0.51
CA LEU A 463 -12.21 3.65 1.16
C LEU A 463 -12.92 4.33 2.33
N LEU A 464 -12.19 5.07 3.16
CA LEU A 464 -12.76 5.82 4.27
C LEU A 464 -13.77 6.88 3.79
N ILE A 465 -13.40 7.67 2.77
CA ILE A 465 -14.28 8.68 2.16
C ILE A 465 -15.50 8.05 1.50
N SER A 466 -15.36 6.86 0.90
CA SER A 466 -16.46 6.17 0.24
C SER A 466 -17.59 5.79 1.21
N LYS A 467 -17.27 5.61 2.50
CA LYS A 467 -18.20 5.27 3.59
C LYS A 467 -18.90 6.50 4.19
N MET A 468 -18.55 7.73 3.78
CA MET A 468 -19.17 8.98 4.23
C MET A 468 -20.47 9.29 3.46
N GLN A 469 -21.35 10.09 4.07
CA GLN A 469 -22.55 10.63 3.41
C GLN A 469 -22.17 11.44 2.17
N PRO A 470 -22.89 11.32 1.03
CA PRO A 470 -22.51 11.98 -0.23
C PRO A 470 -22.27 13.48 -0.10
N TRP A 471 -23.10 14.17 0.69
CA TRP A 471 -23.02 15.61 0.91
C TRP A 471 -21.86 16.05 1.81
N LEU A 472 -21.21 15.12 2.53
CA LEU A 472 -20.08 15.38 3.42
C LEU A 472 -18.73 15.07 2.74
N LYS A 473 -18.75 14.47 1.54
CA LYS A 473 -17.52 14.03 0.88
C LYS A 473 -16.65 15.25 0.52
N PRO A 474 -15.32 15.17 0.76
CA PRO A 474 -14.39 16.24 0.43
C PRO A 474 -14.36 16.50 -1.08
N SER A 475 -14.06 17.74 -1.46
CA SER A 475 -14.08 18.18 -2.86
C SER A 475 -12.73 18.00 -3.57
N SER A 476 -11.62 17.93 -2.83
CA SER A 476 -10.28 17.82 -3.42
C SER A 476 -9.93 16.38 -3.84
N TYR A 477 -9.82 16.15 -5.16
CA TYR A 477 -9.51 14.83 -5.73
C TYR A 477 -8.09 14.72 -6.32
N PHE A 478 -7.53 15.82 -6.83
CA PHE A 478 -6.33 15.79 -7.68
C PHE A 478 -5.00 15.64 -6.93
N GLY A 479 -4.92 16.01 -5.66
CA GLY A 479 -3.70 15.82 -4.84
C GLY A 479 -2.51 16.71 -5.23
N ILE A 480 -2.79 17.91 -5.74
CA ILE A 480 -1.78 18.93 -6.11
C ILE A 480 -1.88 20.21 -5.25
N GLY A 481 -2.91 20.32 -4.41
CA GLY A 481 -3.22 21.56 -3.68
C GLY A 481 -2.16 21.95 -2.67
N LEU A 482 -1.55 21.00 -1.95
CA LEU A 482 -0.46 21.31 -1.01
C LEU A 482 0.81 21.75 -1.75
N GLN A 483 1.13 21.13 -2.90
CA GLN A 483 2.30 21.47 -3.70
C GLN A 483 2.17 22.84 -4.38
N SER A 484 0.94 23.35 -4.55
CA SER A 484 0.70 24.73 -5.00
C SER A 484 1.31 25.78 -4.07
N ALA A 485 1.59 25.44 -2.79
CA ALA A 485 2.32 26.30 -1.86
C ALA A 485 3.70 26.72 -2.41
N PHE A 486 4.33 25.90 -3.25
CA PHE A 486 5.63 26.23 -3.85
C PHE A 486 5.60 27.39 -4.87
N LEU A 487 4.41 27.89 -5.22
CA LEU A 487 4.26 29.13 -5.98
C LEU A 487 4.49 30.39 -5.12
N LEU A 488 4.28 30.27 -3.80
CA LEU A 488 4.40 31.37 -2.84
C LEU A 488 5.76 31.37 -2.12
N THR A 489 6.33 30.20 -1.89
CA THR A 489 7.58 30.02 -1.15
C THR A 489 8.40 28.84 -1.69
N ASN A 490 9.70 28.87 -1.45
CA ASN A 490 10.59 27.75 -1.79
C ASN A 490 10.60 26.64 -0.73
N LYS A 491 10.13 26.95 0.48
CA LYS A 491 10.12 26.05 1.63
C LYS A 491 8.93 26.36 2.52
N PHE A 492 8.29 25.33 3.05
CA PHE A 492 7.27 25.48 4.08
C PHE A 492 7.30 24.33 5.07
N VAL A 493 6.69 24.55 6.22
CA VAL A 493 6.67 23.58 7.32
C VAL A 493 5.25 23.43 7.84
N PHE A 494 4.86 22.20 8.17
CA PHE A 494 3.62 21.95 8.87
C PHE A 494 3.80 20.96 10.03
N GLU A 495 3.07 21.20 11.10
CA GLU A 495 2.91 20.27 12.20
C GLU A 495 1.60 19.52 12.02
N THR A 496 1.57 18.22 12.25
CA THR A 496 0.36 17.42 12.09
C THR A 496 0.28 16.34 13.15
N LYS A 497 -0.95 16.04 13.61
CA LYS A 497 -1.25 14.92 14.49
C LYS A 497 -2.42 14.13 13.93
N SER A 498 -2.19 12.84 13.68
CA SER A 498 -3.22 11.94 13.16
C SER A 498 -4.29 11.67 14.21
N PHE A 499 -5.57 11.84 13.85
CA PHE A 499 -6.72 11.42 14.65
C PHE A 499 -6.77 9.89 14.80
N ILE A 500 -6.33 9.15 13.77
CA ILE A 500 -6.45 7.69 13.71
C ILE A 500 -5.31 7.01 14.47
N THR A 501 -4.05 7.39 14.19
CA THR A 501 -2.89 6.70 14.78
C THR A 501 -2.37 7.38 16.04
N GLY A 502 -2.71 8.65 16.26
CA GLY A 502 -2.19 9.45 17.37
C GLY A 502 -0.76 9.94 17.17
N ASP A 503 -0.09 9.58 16.07
CA ASP A 503 1.27 10.05 15.77
C ASP A 503 1.29 11.54 15.46
N SER A 504 2.37 12.21 15.89
CA SER A 504 2.61 13.62 15.67
C SER A 504 3.94 13.84 14.95
N PHE A 505 3.92 14.67 13.90
CA PHE A 505 5.07 14.96 13.06
C PHE A 505 5.22 16.45 12.77
N LEU A 506 6.47 16.91 12.70
CA LEU A 506 6.88 18.16 12.08
C LEU A 506 7.44 17.81 10.70
N VAL A 507 6.82 18.31 9.64
CA VAL A 507 7.19 18.02 8.26
C VAL A 507 7.70 19.28 7.58
N GLU A 508 8.92 19.21 7.07
CA GLU A 508 9.53 20.23 6.24
C GLU A 508 9.47 19.82 4.77
N MET A 509 8.94 20.71 3.92
CA MET A 509 8.79 20.51 2.49
C MET A 509 9.64 21.53 1.74
N ASN A 510 10.54 21.05 0.86
CA ASN A 510 11.39 21.89 0.03
C ASN A 510 10.96 21.81 -1.44
N SER A 511 11.06 22.92 -2.17
CA SER A 511 10.74 22.97 -3.60
C SER A 511 11.71 22.11 -4.42
N PRO A 512 11.22 21.27 -5.35
CA PRO A 512 12.07 20.52 -6.29
C PRO A 512 12.83 21.37 -7.31
N LEU A 513 12.51 22.66 -7.42
CA LEU A 513 13.20 23.60 -8.31
C LEU A 513 14.46 24.23 -7.70
N GLU A 514 14.65 24.08 -6.39
CA GLU A 514 15.71 24.75 -5.63
C GLU A 514 16.85 23.79 -5.24
N LYS A 515 17.90 24.32 -4.60
CA LYS A 515 19.11 23.57 -4.22
C LYS A 515 18.85 22.29 -3.40
N ASN A 516 17.75 22.23 -2.66
CA ASN A 516 17.36 21.07 -1.86
C ASN A 516 16.65 19.97 -2.67
N ASN A 517 16.52 20.11 -4.00
CA ASN A 517 16.02 19.08 -4.94
C ASN A 517 14.75 18.33 -4.48
N GLY A 518 13.84 19.01 -3.77
CA GLY A 518 12.57 18.40 -3.37
C GLY A 518 12.62 17.51 -2.12
N TYR A 519 13.77 17.39 -1.47
CA TYR A 519 13.89 16.57 -0.25
C TYR A 519 12.99 17.11 0.86
N CYS A 520 12.18 16.22 1.42
CA CYS A 520 11.28 16.50 2.54
C CYS A 520 11.80 15.81 3.80
N PHE A 521 11.67 16.45 4.95
CA PHE A 521 12.17 15.93 6.23
C PHE A 521 11.03 15.79 7.23
N ILE A 522 11.00 14.67 7.94
CA ILE A 522 9.95 14.33 8.91
C ILE A 522 10.60 14.12 10.27
N ASN A 523 10.23 14.95 11.25
CA ASN A 523 10.66 14.81 12.63
C ASN A 523 9.48 14.36 13.51
N LYS A 524 9.66 13.29 14.30
CA LYS A 524 8.64 12.83 15.25
C LYS A 524 8.60 13.78 16.45
N ILE A 525 7.40 14.24 16.81
CA ILE A 525 7.21 15.13 17.97
C ILE A 525 6.91 14.26 19.19
N HIS A 526 7.77 14.32 20.21
CA HIS A 526 7.61 13.60 21.47
C HIS A 526 6.98 14.52 22.54
N GLY A 527 5.84 14.13 23.12
CA GLY A 527 5.15 14.87 24.20
C GLY A 527 3.62 14.90 24.07
N GLN A 528 2.92 15.49 25.05
CA GLN A 528 1.47 15.73 24.99
C GLN A 528 1.14 16.86 24.00
N TYR A 529 1.09 16.51 22.71
CA TYR A 529 0.51 17.40 21.70
C TYR A 529 -1.02 17.30 21.79
N ASN A 530 -1.67 18.30 22.40
CA ASN A 530 -3.08 18.17 22.80
C ASN A 530 -4.09 18.33 21.65
N LYS A 531 -3.73 18.94 20.52
CA LYS A 531 -4.67 19.19 19.41
C LYS A 531 -4.37 18.29 18.20
N VAL A 532 -5.41 17.60 17.73
CA VAL A 532 -5.43 16.79 16.50
C VAL A 532 -5.75 17.69 15.32
N GLY A 533 -5.09 17.48 14.18
CA GLY A 533 -5.23 18.32 12.98
C GLY A 533 -3.88 18.68 12.38
N THR A 534 -3.85 19.71 11.54
CA THR A 534 -2.63 20.22 10.92
C THR A 534 -2.49 21.73 11.13
N SER A 535 -1.26 22.18 11.37
CA SER A 535 -0.88 23.59 11.43
C SER A 535 0.18 23.85 10.36
N LEU A 536 -0.24 24.46 9.26
CA LEU A 536 0.62 24.88 8.16
C LEU A 536 1.17 26.28 8.42
N ASN A 537 2.48 26.46 8.31
CA ASN A 537 3.13 27.77 8.37
C ASN A 537 3.86 28.03 7.05
N LEU A 538 3.32 28.97 6.28
CA LEU A 538 3.80 29.34 4.95
C LEU A 538 4.51 30.70 4.99
N PRO A 539 5.82 30.78 4.72
CA PRO A 539 6.50 32.05 4.54
C PRO A 539 5.86 32.89 3.43
N LEU A 540 5.70 34.19 3.67
CA LEU A 540 5.17 35.15 2.71
C LEU A 540 6.24 36.15 2.29
N ASN A 541 6.46 36.26 0.99
CA ASN A 541 7.25 37.36 0.43
C ASN A 541 6.36 38.57 0.18
N ILE A 542 6.29 39.48 1.15
CA ILE A 542 5.41 40.66 1.11
C ILE A 542 5.74 41.59 -0.07
N GLU A 543 7.01 41.71 -0.46
CA GLU A 543 7.41 42.54 -1.62
C GLU A 543 6.87 41.97 -2.95
N LYS A 544 6.94 40.64 -3.13
CA LYS A 544 6.38 39.98 -4.32
C LYS A 544 4.86 40.05 -4.34
N LEU A 545 4.22 39.83 -3.18
CA LEU A 545 2.76 39.85 -3.05
C LEU A 545 2.20 41.26 -3.24
N SER A 546 2.84 42.27 -2.68
CA SER A 546 2.41 43.66 -2.87
C SER A 546 2.42 44.07 -4.35
N LYS A 547 3.41 43.67 -5.14
CA LYS A 547 3.41 43.89 -6.60
C LYS A 547 2.30 43.12 -7.34
N SER A 548 1.83 42.00 -6.78
CA SER A 548 0.83 41.13 -7.41
C SER A 548 -0.61 41.56 -7.08
N PHE A 549 -0.84 42.08 -5.87
CA PHE A 549 -2.15 42.61 -5.45
C PHE A 549 -2.34 44.08 -5.85
N PHE A 550 -1.26 44.86 -5.92
CA PHE A 550 -1.31 46.29 -6.20
C PHE A 550 -0.67 46.61 -7.55
N VAL A 551 -1.50 46.90 -8.55
CA VAL A 551 -1.07 47.60 -9.75
C VAL A 551 -1.28 49.09 -9.52
N GLU A 552 -0.16 49.76 -9.26
CA GLU A 552 0.08 51.21 -9.26
C GLU A 552 -0.55 52.05 -8.13
N GLU A 553 0.25 53.03 -7.69
CA GLU A 553 0.09 54.06 -6.65
C GLU A 553 -1.30 54.74 -6.49
N ASN A 554 -2.23 54.50 -7.42
CA ASN A 554 -3.55 55.13 -7.48
C ASN A 554 -4.50 54.69 -6.35
N TYR A 555 -4.37 53.48 -5.80
CA TYR A 555 -5.22 53.02 -4.69
C TYR A 555 -4.87 53.72 -3.37
N LEU A 556 -3.57 53.79 -3.04
CA LEU A 556 -3.06 54.51 -1.86
C LEU A 556 -3.34 56.02 -1.96
N LYS A 557 -3.18 56.61 -3.16
CA LYS A 557 -3.56 58.00 -3.44
C LYS A 557 -5.07 58.24 -3.30
N LYS A 558 -5.94 57.31 -3.72
CA LYS A 558 -7.41 57.40 -3.56
C LYS A 558 -7.87 57.38 -2.11
N ILE A 559 -7.13 56.70 -1.22
CA ILE A 559 -7.45 56.58 0.21
C ILE A 559 -6.71 57.66 1.04
N GLY A 560 -6.01 58.60 0.38
CA GLY A 560 -5.41 59.77 1.03
C GLY A 560 -4.03 59.56 1.65
N PHE A 561 -3.35 58.45 1.34
CA PHE A 561 -1.99 58.18 1.82
C PHE A 561 -0.95 58.69 0.82
N VAL A 562 -0.11 59.64 1.28
CA VAL A 562 0.90 60.33 0.46
C VAL A 562 2.32 59.83 0.74
N GLU A 563 2.54 59.07 1.82
CA GLU A 563 3.87 58.56 2.19
C GLU A 563 4.01 57.04 2.03
N ASP A 564 5.22 56.62 1.62
CA ASP A 564 5.60 55.23 1.42
C ASP A 564 5.84 54.53 2.78
N ASN A 565 4.76 54.08 3.44
CA ASN A 565 4.84 53.37 4.71
C ASN A 565 4.73 51.84 4.51
N GLN A 566 5.84 51.15 4.78
CA GLN A 566 5.96 49.71 4.58
C GLN A 566 5.07 48.86 5.50
N ASN A 567 4.74 49.35 6.69
CA ASN A 567 3.79 48.69 7.58
C ASN A 567 2.37 48.74 7.01
N ILE A 568 1.95 49.88 6.48
CA ILE A 568 0.63 50.05 5.86
C ILE A 568 0.51 49.19 4.60
N LYS A 569 1.56 49.14 3.77
CA LYS A 569 1.61 48.23 2.60
C LYS A 569 1.44 46.77 3.01
N THR A 570 2.08 46.36 4.10
CA THR A 570 1.98 44.99 4.63
C THR A 570 0.56 44.69 5.14
N GLU A 571 -0.03 45.59 5.92
CA GLU A 571 -1.42 45.46 6.40
C GLU A 571 -2.42 45.37 5.24
N LEU A 572 -2.25 46.19 4.20
CA LEU A 572 -3.11 46.14 3.01
C LEU A 572 -2.99 44.82 2.24
N VAL A 573 -1.79 44.23 2.13
CA VAL A 573 -1.63 42.88 1.54
C VAL A 573 -2.45 41.86 2.35
N PHE A 574 -2.42 41.92 3.68
CA PHE A 574 -3.18 41.01 4.53
C PHE A 574 -4.69 41.22 4.37
N VAL A 575 -5.14 42.47 4.34
CA VAL A 575 -6.55 42.84 4.08
C VAL A 575 -7.03 42.28 2.75
N GLU A 576 -6.28 42.46 1.67
CA GLU A 576 -6.64 41.94 0.35
C GLU A 576 -6.67 40.40 0.31
N ILE A 577 -5.70 39.74 0.98
CA ILE A 577 -5.73 38.27 1.12
C ILE A 577 -7.01 37.84 1.85
N ILE A 578 -7.34 38.45 2.99
CA ILE A 578 -8.55 38.11 3.76
C ILE A 578 -9.80 38.37 2.94
N LYS A 579 -9.86 39.49 2.21
CA LYS A 579 -10.99 39.83 1.33
C LYS A 579 -11.17 38.77 0.25
N LYS A 580 -10.11 38.37 -0.46
CA LYS A 580 -10.20 37.30 -1.47
C LYS A 580 -10.62 35.95 -0.86
N ILE A 581 -10.16 35.62 0.34
CA ILE A 581 -10.60 34.41 1.06
C ILE A 581 -12.11 34.53 1.38
N LYS A 582 -12.54 35.65 1.98
CA LYS A 582 -13.94 35.90 2.29
C LYS A 582 -14.80 35.87 1.02
N GLU A 583 -14.39 36.47 -0.10
CA GLU A 583 -15.11 36.39 -1.38
C GLU A 583 -15.23 34.95 -1.91
N THR A 584 -14.18 34.15 -1.75
CA THR A 584 -14.15 32.76 -2.24
C THR A 584 -15.05 31.83 -1.40
N PHE A 585 -15.17 32.07 -0.09
CA PHE A 585 -15.81 31.16 0.86
C PHE A 585 -17.13 31.69 1.49
N ASN A 586 -17.45 32.99 1.41
CA ASN A 586 -18.67 33.60 2.00
C ASN A 586 -19.99 33.13 1.37
N GLN A 587 -19.96 32.57 0.17
CA GLN A 587 -21.17 32.10 -0.52
C GLN A 587 -21.35 30.58 -0.50
N SER A 588 -20.37 29.81 0.01
CA SER A 588 -20.29 28.37 -0.26
C SER A 588 -19.93 27.48 0.94
N SER A 589 -19.35 28.00 2.03
CA SER A 589 -18.93 27.14 3.16
C SER A 589 -19.61 27.52 4.48
N ASN A 590 -20.40 26.61 5.06
CA ASN A 590 -20.90 26.69 6.45
C ASN A 590 -19.79 26.57 7.53
N PHE A 591 -18.51 26.63 7.12
CA PHE A 591 -17.36 26.49 8.00
C PHE A 591 -16.98 27.81 8.65
N ASN A 592 -16.68 27.76 9.95
CA ASN A 592 -16.23 28.91 10.71
C ASN A 592 -14.75 29.19 10.44
N LEU A 593 -14.46 30.07 9.48
CA LEU A 593 -13.12 30.61 9.25
C LEU A 593 -12.86 31.74 10.25
N VAL A 594 -11.86 31.56 11.11
CA VAL A 594 -11.51 32.53 12.16
C VAL A 594 -10.23 33.23 11.75
N PHE A 595 -10.28 34.56 11.64
CA PHE A 595 -9.14 35.43 11.37
C PHE A 595 -8.71 36.14 12.66
N ASP A 596 -7.46 36.60 12.73
CA ASP A 596 -6.96 37.35 13.87
C ASP A 596 -7.78 38.64 14.15
N SER A 597 -8.16 38.83 15.41
CA SER A 597 -8.90 40.00 15.92
C SER A 597 -8.25 41.35 15.65
N THR A 598 -6.92 41.41 15.50
CA THR A 598 -6.19 42.66 15.27
C THR A 598 -6.35 43.20 13.84
N LEU A 599 -6.69 42.34 12.88
CA LEU A 599 -6.88 42.69 11.47
C LEU A 599 -8.34 42.99 11.10
N ASP A 600 -9.31 42.45 11.82
CA ASP A 600 -10.73 42.73 11.59
C ASP A 600 -11.09 44.19 11.95
N ASP A 601 -10.34 44.83 12.84
CA ASP A 601 -10.46 46.27 13.12
C ASP A 601 -9.74 47.16 12.09
N SER A 602 -8.67 46.66 11.45
CA SER A 602 -8.04 47.32 10.29
C SER A 602 -8.92 47.22 9.03
N LEU A 603 -9.59 46.08 8.83
CA LEU A 603 -10.62 45.87 7.79
C LEU A 603 -11.85 46.80 7.92
N LYS A 604 -12.10 47.38 9.11
CA LYS A 604 -13.13 48.41 9.31
C LYS A 604 -12.61 49.83 9.06
N LYS A 605 -11.29 50.03 9.07
CA LYS A 605 -10.62 51.33 8.87
C LYS A 605 -10.32 51.62 7.39
N PHE A 606 -10.17 50.58 6.58
CA PHE A 606 -9.96 50.63 5.13
C PHE A 606 -11.18 50.06 4.41
#